data_AF-A0A968Y5V8-F1
#
_entry.id   AF-A0A968Y5V8-F1
#
_cell.length_a   1.000
_cell.length_b   1.000
_cell.length_c   1.000
_cell.angle_alpha   90.00
_cell.angle_beta   90.00
_cell.angle_gamma   90.00
#
_symmetry.space_group_name_H-M   'P 1'
#
loop_
_entity.id
_entity.type
_entity.pdbx_description
1 polymer ?
#
loop_
_entity_poly.entity_id
_entity_poly.type
_entity_poly.pdbx_seq_one_letter_code
_entity_poly.pdbx_strand_id
1 'polypeptide(L)'
;MLGDGAMDGEGFMRLTVEEFQVSAIEIIKRVMFQGSRFVLQQAGEDAVALIPEEEFHKLDYLMAEIKPSQFMPDEEEYYADEGPIHCMSIDKIVKDLEDIIADIQEFDDLFGVLPLAEMGENVDIFISVAILMSVDRFWVHEYAIEEKESRR
;
A
#
# COMPACT_ATOMS: atom_id res chain seq x y z
N MET A 1 -10.32 29.69 18.34
CA MET A 1 -10.54 29.71 16.89
C MET A 1 -9.93 28.44 16.36
N LEU A 2 -10.77 27.47 16.03
CA LEU A 2 -10.35 26.18 15.47
C LEU A 2 -10.23 26.40 13.97
N GLY A 3 -9.01 26.21 13.45
CA GLY A 3 -8.70 26.33 12.04
C GLY A 3 -9.33 25.18 11.24
N ASP A 4 -9.69 25.55 10.02
CA ASP A 4 -10.57 24.86 9.09
C ASP A 4 -10.09 23.47 8.63
N GLY A 5 -11.06 22.56 8.55
CA GLY A 5 -11.29 21.63 7.44
C GLY A 5 -10.08 21.00 6.75
N ALA A 6 -9.41 20.05 7.41
CA ALA A 6 -8.86 18.92 6.68
C ALA A 6 -10.04 18.03 6.29
N MET A 7 -10.29 17.86 5.00
CA MET A 7 -11.29 16.90 4.50
C MET A 7 -10.89 15.51 5.00
N ASP A 8 -11.68 14.93 5.92
CA ASP A 8 -11.57 13.54 6.34
C ASP A 8 -11.74 12.63 5.11
N GLY A 9 -10.65 12.33 4.40
CA GLY A 9 -10.67 11.42 3.23
C GLY A 9 -9.61 11.66 2.14
N GLU A 10 -8.93 12.81 2.11
CA GLU A 10 -7.94 13.11 1.06
C GLU A 10 -6.50 13.03 1.61
N GLY A 11 -5.81 11.93 1.30
CA GLY A 11 -4.37 11.80 1.51
C GLY A 11 -3.94 10.71 2.52
N PHE A 12 -2.63 10.64 2.75
CA PHE A 12 -2.01 9.70 3.68
C PHE A 12 -1.86 10.30 5.07
N MET A 13 -2.30 9.56 6.08
CA MET A 13 -1.97 9.83 7.48
C MET A 13 -0.56 9.33 7.77
N ARG A 14 0.25 10.13 8.47
CA ARG A 14 1.60 9.72 8.87
C ARG A 14 1.59 9.20 10.29
N LEU A 15 2.29 8.10 10.52
CA LEU A 15 2.58 7.59 11.85
C LEU A 15 4.00 7.05 11.92
N THR A 16 4.59 7.09 13.09
CA THR A 16 5.86 6.43 13.34
C THR A 16 5.71 4.90 13.37
N VAL A 17 6.79 4.18 13.06
CA VAL A 17 6.83 2.71 13.18
C VAL A 17 6.42 2.26 14.60
N GLU A 18 6.85 3.00 15.63
CA GLU A 18 6.51 2.69 17.02
C GLU A 18 5.01 2.87 17.31
N GLU A 19 4.37 3.92 16.78
CA GLU A 19 2.93 4.13 16.89
C GLU A 19 2.15 3.00 16.18
N PHE A 20 2.66 2.53 15.03
CA PHE A 20 2.07 1.38 14.35
C PHE A 20 2.10 0.15 15.25
N GLN A 21 3.25 -0.20 15.81
CA GLN A 21 3.41 -1.41 16.64
C GLN A 21 2.47 -1.43 17.84
N VAL A 22 2.24 -0.27 18.47
CA VAL A 22 1.35 -0.16 19.63
C VAL A 22 -0.13 -0.26 19.24
N SER A 23 -0.50 0.20 18.04
CA SER A 23 -1.89 0.38 17.62
C SER A 23 -2.27 -0.40 16.37
N ALA A 24 -1.49 -1.43 15.99
CA ALA A 24 -1.60 -2.11 14.69
C ALA A 24 -3.02 -2.60 14.40
N ILE A 25 -3.67 -3.23 15.38
CA ILE A 25 -5.05 -3.72 15.24
C ILE A 25 -6.03 -2.60 14.87
N GLU A 26 -5.94 -1.45 15.55
CA GLU A 26 -6.83 -0.32 15.30
C GLU A 26 -6.52 0.32 13.94
N ILE A 27 -5.25 0.45 13.60
CA ILE A 27 -4.82 0.99 12.30
C ILE A 27 -5.33 0.11 11.16
N ILE A 28 -5.16 -1.21 11.26
CA ILE A 28 -5.66 -2.16 10.25
C ILE A 28 -7.18 -2.11 10.14
N LYS A 29 -7.92 -1.97 11.25
CA LYS A 29 -9.37 -1.73 11.21
C LYS A 29 -9.73 -0.46 10.45
N ARG A 30 -8.96 0.62 10.63
CA ARG A 30 -9.18 1.87 9.89
C ARG A 30 -8.89 1.72 8.40
N VAL A 31 -7.83 1.00 8.02
CA VAL A 31 -7.57 0.68 6.60
C VAL A 31 -8.73 -0.12 6.02
N MET A 32 -9.13 -1.19 6.71
CA MET A 32 -10.16 -2.12 6.28
C MET A 32 -11.56 -1.48 6.16
N PHE A 33 -12.03 -0.81 7.21
CA PHE A 33 -13.43 -0.34 7.28
C PHE A 33 -13.61 1.11 6.84
N GLN A 34 -12.56 1.92 6.89
CA GLN A 34 -12.63 3.35 6.56
C GLN A 34 -11.86 3.70 5.29
N GLY A 35 -11.18 2.74 4.66
CA GLY A 35 -10.33 2.99 3.49
C GLY A 35 -9.15 3.92 3.79
N SER A 36 -8.73 3.98 5.06
CA SER A 36 -7.65 4.86 5.49
C SER A 36 -6.32 4.44 4.85
N ARG A 37 -5.48 5.43 4.55
CA ARG A 37 -4.13 5.24 4.00
C ARG A 37 -3.12 5.79 4.97
N PHE A 38 -2.04 5.04 5.17
CA PHE A 38 -1.00 5.43 6.10
C PHE A 38 0.38 5.40 5.46
N VAL A 39 1.25 6.31 5.88
CA VAL A 39 2.69 6.23 5.67
C VAL A 39 3.34 5.99 7.02
N LEU A 40 4.13 4.92 7.10
CA LEU A 40 4.94 4.61 8.26
C LEU A 40 6.26 5.36 8.14
N GLN A 41 6.64 6.07 9.20
CA GLN A 41 7.86 6.86 9.25
C GLN A 41 8.89 6.22 10.16
N GLN A 42 10.13 6.13 9.69
CA GLN A 42 11.28 5.68 10.47
C GLN A 42 12.32 6.80 10.49
N ALA A 43 12.81 7.16 11.68
CA ALA A 43 13.75 8.27 11.88
C ALA A 43 13.29 9.63 11.26
N GLY A 44 11.98 9.82 11.08
CA GLY A 44 11.39 11.04 10.51
C GLY A 44 11.28 11.04 8.98
N GLU A 45 11.67 9.96 8.31
CA GLU A 45 11.55 9.78 6.86
C GLU A 45 10.39 8.83 6.54
N ASP A 46 9.70 9.08 5.41
CA ASP A 46 8.62 8.24 4.91
C ASP A 46 9.22 6.91 4.43
N ALA A 47 8.90 5.81 5.11
CA ALA A 47 9.55 4.51 4.87
C ALA A 47 8.72 3.60 3.97
N VAL A 48 7.46 3.34 4.36
CA VAL A 48 6.54 2.44 3.63
C VAL A 48 5.10 2.96 3.69
N ALA A 49 4.30 2.63 2.69
CA ALA A 49 2.87 2.90 2.66
C ALA A 49 2.08 1.67 3.10
N LEU A 50 0.97 1.90 3.82
CA LEU A 50 -0.03 0.92 4.18
C LEU A 50 -1.38 1.37 3.61
N ILE A 51 -1.92 0.60 2.67
CA ILE A 51 -3.13 0.96 1.92
C ILE A 51 -4.15 -0.19 1.88
N PRO A 52 -5.42 0.09 1.54
CA PRO A 52 -6.39 -0.97 1.28
C PRO A 52 -5.97 -1.84 0.08
N GLU A 53 -6.21 -3.15 0.17
CA GLU A 53 -5.93 -4.10 -0.93
C GLU A 53 -6.66 -3.72 -2.23
N GLU A 54 -7.92 -3.29 -2.15
CA GLU A 54 -8.66 -2.83 -3.33
C GLU A 54 -8.00 -1.64 -4.03
N GLU A 55 -7.29 -0.79 -3.29
CA GLU A 55 -6.58 0.34 -3.85
C GLU A 55 -5.27 -0.09 -4.50
N PHE A 56 -4.55 -1.02 -3.87
CA PHE A 56 -3.38 -1.65 -4.48
C PHE A 56 -3.71 -2.20 -5.88
N HIS A 57 -4.77 -3.00 -6.01
CA HIS A 57 -5.15 -3.57 -7.30
C HIS A 57 -5.54 -2.52 -8.35
N LYS A 58 -6.14 -1.40 -7.93
CA LYS A 58 -6.43 -0.27 -8.84
C LYS A 58 -5.15 0.39 -9.34
N LEU A 59 -4.19 0.63 -8.44
CA LEU A 59 -2.89 1.22 -8.79
C LEU A 59 -2.10 0.29 -9.69
N ASP A 60 -2.07 -0.99 -9.36
CA ASP A 60 -1.37 -2.01 -10.13
C ASP A 60 -1.94 -2.13 -11.54
N TYR A 61 -3.27 -2.18 -11.66
CA TYR A 61 -3.95 -2.12 -12.95
C TYR A 61 -3.58 -0.85 -13.74
N LEU A 62 -3.55 0.32 -13.09
CA LEU A 62 -3.16 1.58 -13.75
C LEU A 62 -1.70 1.57 -14.19
N MET A 63 -0.78 1.05 -13.37
CA MET A 63 0.63 0.90 -13.71
C MET A 63 0.81 -0.05 -14.90
N ALA A 64 0.05 -1.14 -14.95
CA ALA A 64 0.04 -2.06 -16.10
C ALA A 64 -0.44 -1.39 -17.39
N GLU A 65 -1.42 -0.47 -17.33
CA GLU A 65 -1.86 0.32 -18.49
C GLU A 65 -0.84 1.38 -18.94
N ILE A 66 -0.06 1.94 -18.01
CA ILE A 66 0.94 2.99 -18.29
C ILE A 66 2.22 2.39 -18.90
N LYS A 67 2.47 1.08 -18.73
CA LYS A 67 3.58 0.38 -19.40
C LYS A 67 3.51 0.64 -20.92
N PRO A 68 4.55 1.24 -21.54
CA PRO A 68 4.51 1.62 -22.94
C PRO A 68 4.27 0.40 -23.84
N SER A 69 3.42 0.62 -24.84
CA SER A 69 2.88 -0.36 -25.80
C SER A 69 3.86 -1.44 -26.30
N GLN A 70 3.30 -2.63 -26.50
CA GLN A 70 3.86 -3.92 -26.98
C GLN A 70 4.51 -3.90 -28.39
N PHE A 71 4.86 -2.73 -28.94
CA PHE A 71 5.48 -2.62 -30.27
C PHE A 71 7.02 -2.62 -30.26
N MET A 72 7.66 -3.15 -29.23
CA MET A 72 9.07 -3.56 -29.30
C MET A 72 9.12 -5.09 -29.47
N PRO A 73 9.37 -5.59 -30.70
CA PRO A 73 9.24 -6.99 -31.04
C PRO A 73 10.52 -7.72 -30.66
N ASP A 74 10.63 -8.08 -29.38
CA ASP A 74 11.50 -9.16 -28.89
C ASP A 74 10.76 -9.79 -27.69
N GLU A 75 9.63 -10.43 -28.01
CA GLU A 75 8.74 -11.14 -27.08
C GLU A 75 9.33 -12.51 -26.72
N GLU A 76 9.67 -12.73 -25.44
CA GLU A 76 9.46 -14.00 -24.70
C GLU A 76 9.85 -13.93 -23.20
N GLU A 77 10.43 -12.83 -22.70
CA GLU A 77 10.80 -12.68 -21.26
C GLU A 77 9.90 -11.73 -20.45
N TYR A 78 8.95 -11.02 -21.08
CA TYR A 78 8.24 -9.89 -20.47
C TYR A 78 7.10 -10.23 -19.49
N TYR A 79 6.85 -11.51 -19.22
CA TYR A 79 5.91 -11.99 -18.19
C TYR A 79 6.64 -12.58 -16.98
N ALA A 80 7.86 -12.12 -16.69
CA ALA A 80 8.57 -12.54 -15.49
C ALA A 80 7.90 -11.94 -14.24
N ASP A 81 7.05 -12.76 -13.63
CA ASP A 81 6.54 -12.73 -12.25
C ASP A 81 6.57 -11.35 -11.56
N GLU A 82 5.41 -10.69 -11.52
CA GLU A 82 5.11 -9.79 -10.40
C GLU A 82 5.28 -10.61 -9.12
N GLY A 83 6.26 -10.23 -8.29
CA GLY A 83 6.64 -10.97 -7.10
C GLY A 83 5.43 -11.29 -6.21
N PRO A 84 5.44 -12.43 -5.51
CA PRO A 84 4.30 -12.83 -4.69
C PRO A 84 4.02 -11.81 -3.59
N ILE A 85 2.74 -11.52 -3.34
CA ILE A 85 2.35 -10.77 -2.14
C ILE A 85 2.52 -11.69 -0.92
N HIS A 86 3.42 -11.31 -0.01
CA HIS A 86 3.71 -12.06 1.20
C HIS A 86 2.63 -11.80 2.27
N CYS A 87 1.56 -12.58 2.25
CA CYS A 87 0.47 -12.44 3.22
C CYS A 87 0.83 -13.00 4.61
N MET A 88 0.57 -12.21 5.65
CA MET A 88 0.88 -12.57 7.03
C MET A 88 -0.09 -11.95 8.03
N SER A 89 -0.17 -12.56 9.23
CA SER A 89 -0.99 -12.04 10.33
C SER A 89 -0.39 -10.75 10.89
N ILE A 90 -1.26 -9.94 11.51
CA ILE A 90 -0.86 -8.68 12.15
C ILE A 90 0.25 -8.88 13.19
N ASP A 91 0.15 -9.93 14.01
CA ASP A 91 1.18 -10.22 15.02
C ASP A 91 2.54 -10.48 14.39
N LYS A 92 2.58 -11.16 13.24
CA LYS A 92 3.82 -11.43 12.51
C LYS A 92 4.39 -10.14 11.91
N ILE A 93 3.54 -9.30 11.33
CA ILE A 93 3.94 -7.98 10.81
C ILE A 93 4.58 -7.16 11.92
N VAL A 94 3.91 -7.02 13.06
CA VAL A 94 4.41 -6.21 14.18
C VAL A 94 5.75 -6.75 14.69
N LYS A 95 5.88 -8.07 14.78
CA LYS A 95 7.08 -8.74 15.26
C LYS A 95 8.28 -8.55 14.32
N ASP A 96 8.05 -8.65 13.01
CA ASP A 96 9.10 -8.66 11.99
C ASP A 96 9.13 -7.33 11.19
N LEU A 97 8.56 -6.25 11.74
CA LEU A 97 8.27 -5.01 11.01
C LEU A 97 9.50 -4.32 10.44
N GLU A 98 10.59 -4.27 11.20
CA GLU A 98 11.84 -3.63 10.74
C GLU A 98 12.43 -4.38 9.54
N ASP A 99 12.42 -5.72 9.58
CA ASP A 99 12.87 -6.56 8.48
C ASP A 99 11.96 -6.39 7.24
N ILE A 100 10.64 -6.36 7.45
CA ILE A 100 9.66 -6.10 6.39
C ILE A 100 9.90 -4.74 5.71
N ILE A 101 10.15 -3.69 6.50
CA ILE A 101 10.45 -2.36 5.95
C ILE A 101 11.74 -2.40 5.11
N ALA A 102 12.77 -3.08 5.60
CA ALA A 102 14.02 -3.23 4.85
C ALA A 102 13.79 -3.99 3.53
N ASP A 103 13.04 -5.08 3.54
CA ASP A 103 12.72 -5.87 2.34
C ASP A 103 11.93 -5.04 1.32
N ILE A 104 10.94 -4.25 1.78
CA ILE A 104 10.18 -3.34 0.91
C ILE A 104 11.10 -2.26 0.29
N GLN A 105 12.04 -1.72 1.06
CA GLN A 105 12.90 -0.63 0.58
C GLN A 105 14.03 -1.12 -0.34
N GLU A 106 14.59 -2.31 -0.08
CA GLU A 106 15.71 -2.86 -0.84
C GLU A 106 15.25 -3.63 -2.08
N PHE A 107 14.15 -4.38 -1.97
CA PHE A 107 13.69 -5.30 -3.01
C PHE A 107 12.33 -4.93 -3.63
N ASP A 108 11.67 -3.89 -3.13
CA ASP A 108 10.32 -3.49 -3.55
C ASP A 108 9.28 -4.62 -3.38
N ASP A 109 9.49 -5.42 -2.34
CA ASP A 109 8.59 -6.52 -1.94
C ASP A 109 7.22 -6.00 -1.49
N LEU A 110 6.21 -6.87 -1.58
CA LEU A 110 4.84 -6.56 -1.20
C LEU A 110 4.37 -7.46 -0.06
N PHE A 111 3.78 -6.86 0.97
CA PHE A 111 3.33 -7.59 2.15
C PHE A 111 1.84 -7.39 2.39
N GLY A 112 1.09 -8.50 2.39
CA GLY A 112 -0.35 -8.49 2.64
C GLY A 112 -0.67 -8.69 4.12
N VAL A 113 -1.60 -7.90 4.65
CA VAL A 113 -2.06 -8.01 6.03
C VAL A 113 -3.36 -8.80 6.10
N LEU A 114 -3.31 -9.97 6.71
CA LEU A 114 -4.49 -10.79 6.98
C LEU A 114 -5.26 -10.24 8.20
N PRO A 115 -6.58 -10.07 8.10
CA PRO A 115 -7.38 -9.55 9.21
C PRO A 115 -7.61 -10.63 10.28
N LEU A 116 -8.04 -10.20 11.46
CA LEU A 116 -8.46 -11.11 12.53
C LEU A 116 -9.98 -11.28 12.50
N ALA A 117 -10.47 -12.48 12.83
CA ALA A 117 -11.90 -12.79 12.85
C ALA A 117 -12.70 -11.87 13.79
N GLU A 118 -12.08 -11.39 14.88
CA GLU A 118 -12.68 -10.48 15.86
C GLU A 118 -12.81 -9.02 15.37
N MET A 119 -12.35 -8.70 14.15
CA MET A 119 -12.40 -7.35 13.63
C MET A 119 -13.76 -6.94 13.09
N GLY A 120 -14.63 -7.87 12.71
CA GLY A 120 -15.97 -7.57 12.21
C GLY A 120 -16.78 -8.82 11.86
N GLU A 121 -18.03 -8.60 11.47
CA GLU A 121 -18.89 -9.68 10.95
C GLU A 121 -18.59 -9.92 9.46
N ASN A 122 -18.50 -11.20 9.05
CA ASN A 122 -18.20 -11.62 7.67
C ASN A 122 -16.81 -11.21 7.14
N VAL A 123 -15.82 -11.09 8.02
CA VAL A 123 -14.42 -10.90 7.64
C VAL A 123 -13.85 -12.20 7.09
N ASP A 124 -13.37 -12.18 5.84
CA ASP A 124 -12.58 -13.28 5.30
C ASP A 124 -11.13 -13.19 5.82
N ILE A 125 -10.75 -14.14 6.68
CA ILE A 125 -9.43 -14.18 7.32
C ILE A 125 -8.33 -14.76 6.43
N PHE A 126 -8.67 -15.20 5.22
CA PHE A 126 -7.71 -15.77 4.26
C PHE A 126 -7.32 -14.79 3.15
N ILE A 127 -7.92 -13.60 3.11
CA ILE A 127 -7.66 -12.55 2.12
C ILE A 127 -7.02 -11.35 2.83
N SER A 128 -6.03 -10.72 2.20
CA SER A 128 -5.41 -9.51 2.72
C SER A 128 -6.42 -8.35 2.73
N VAL A 129 -6.38 -7.52 3.76
CA VAL A 129 -7.22 -6.30 3.83
C VAL A 129 -6.40 -5.03 3.61
N ALA A 130 -5.09 -5.15 3.76
CA ALA A 130 -4.16 -4.05 3.56
C ALA A 130 -2.87 -4.56 2.94
N ILE A 131 -2.18 -3.68 2.21
CA ILE A 131 -0.89 -3.94 1.59
C ILE A 131 0.13 -2.95 2.13
N LEU A 132 1.25 -3.47 2.59
CA LEU A 132 2.49 -2.74 2.84
C LEU A 132 3.35 -2.76 1.58
N MET A 133 3.80 -1.59 1.15
CA MET A 133 4.54 -1.40 -0.10
C MET A 133 5.40 -0.15 -0.04
N SER A 134 6.30 0.01 -1.02
CA SER A 134 7.09 1.24 -1.16
C SER A 134 6.20 2.46 -1.37
N VAL A 135 6.55 3.57 -0.72
CA VAL A 135 5.89 4.87 -0.93
C VAL A 135 6.08 5.38 -2.36
N ASP A 136 7.14 4.96 -3.05
CA ASP A 136 7.47 5.42 -4.40
C ASP A 136 6.50 4.91 -5.46
N ARG A 137 5.85 3.77 -5.21
CA ARG A 137 4.81 3.21 -6.08
C ARG A 137 3.56 4.09 -6.18
N PHE A 138 3.35 4.98 -5.20
CA PHE A 138 2.31 6.01 -5.25
C PHE A 138 2.74 7.28 -6.00
N TRP A 139 4.04 7.55 -6.03
CA TRP A 139 4.62 8.68 -6.78
C TRP A 139 4.77 8.34 -8.26
N VAL A 140 3.74 7.75 -8.87
CA VAL A 140 3.56 7.86 -10.32
C VAL A 140 3.34 9.35 -10.59
N HIS A 141 4.42 9.99 -11.02
CA HIS A 141 4.52 11.42 -11.28
C HIS A 141 3.26 11.95 -11.97
N GLU A 142 2.77 13.13 -11.56
CA GLU A 142 1.65 13.87 -12.16
C GLU A 142 1.65 13.87 -13.71
N TYR A 143 2.81 13.67 -14.33
CA TYR A 143 2.99 13.41 -15.77
C TYR A 143 2.10 12.30 -16.36
N ALA A 144 1.84 11.20 -15.66
CA ALA A 144 1.02 10.11 -16.22
C ALA A 144 -0.48 10.44 -16.21
N ILE A 145 -0.93 11.30 -15.29
CA ILE A 145 -2.33 11.75 -15.19
C ILE A 145 -2.58 12.90 -16.18
N GLU A 146 -1.63 13.84 -16.32
CA GLU A 146 -1.71 14.91 -17.33
C GLU A 146 -1.73 14.39 -18.78
N GLU A 147 -1.05 13.26 -19.07
CA GLU A 147 -1.05 12.70 -20.41
C GLU A 147 -2.43 12.13 -20.82
N LYS A 148 -3.22 11.62 -19.86
CA LYS A 148 -4.60 11.17 -20.10
C LYS A 148 -5.58 12.36 -20.20
N GLU A 149 -5.34 13.45 -19.47
CA GLU A 149 -6.16 14.66 -19.51
C GLU A 149 -5.90 15.51 -20.78
N SER A 150 -4.66 15.55 -21.28
CA SER A 150 -4.29 16.30 -22.51
C SER A 150 -4.69 15.61 -23.82
N ARG A 151 -5.11 14.33 -23.76
CA ARG A 151 -5.58 13.54 -24.91
C ARG A 151 -7.11 13.47 -25.03
N ARG A 152 -7.86 14.21 -24.20
CA ARG A 152 -9.31 14.43 -24.34
C ARG A 152 -9.60 15.76 -25.02
#